data_AF-A0A3C7VYG2-F1
#
_entry.id   AF-A0A3C7VYG2-F1
#
_cell.length_a   1.000
_cell.length_b   1.000
_cell.length_c   1.000
_cell.angle_alpha   90.00
_cell.angle_beta   90.00
_cell.angle_gamma   90.00
#
_symmetry.space_group_name_H-M   'P 1'
#
loop_
_entity.id
_entity.type
_entity.pdbx_description
1 polymer ?
#
loop_
_entity_poly.entity_id
_entity_poly.type
_entity_poly.pdbx_seq_one_letter_code
_entity_poly.pdbx_strand_id
1 'polypeptide(L)' 'LAGGLHLRLGSEDFLLRVQRFIDLYRNDLQARGAEVASVDMRYASGAAVTFHEPAQVAAVEADRGQ' A
#
# COMPACT_ATOMS: atom_id res chain seq x y z
N LEU A 1 5.62 -8.92 1.94
CA LEU A 1 6.01 -9.16 0.53
C LEU A 1 7.40 -8.56 0.31
N ALA A 2 8.00 -8.71 -0.88
CA ALA A 2 9.23 -7.99 -1.20
C ALA A 2 9.03 -6.47 -0.98
N GLY A 3 10.06 -5.76 -0.52
CA GLY A 3 10.01 -4.32 -0.32
C GLY A 3 9.21 -3.82 0.89
N GLY A 4 8.87 -4.70 1.85
CA GLY A 4 8.20 -4.27 3.09
C GLY A 4 6.69 -4.04 2.99
N LEU A 5 6.10 -4.21 1.81
CA LEU A 5 4.66 -4.11 1.60
C LEU A 5 3.87 -5.07 2.50
N HIS A 6 2.93 -4.52 3.25
CA HIS A 6 2.00 -5.24 4.11
C HIS A 6 0.63 -5.40 3.46
N LEU A 7 0.13 -6.64 3.36
CA LEU A 7 -1.13 -6.97 2.70
C LEU A 7 -2.12 -7.56 3.71
N ARG A 8 -3.29 -6.95 3.87
CA ARG A 8 -4.38 -7.45 4.73
C ARG A 8 -5.49 -8.05 3.86
N LEU A 9 -5.62 -9.37 3.89
CA LEU A 9 -6.63 -10.10 3.12
C LEU A 9 -7.88 -10.43 3.96
N GLY A 10 -7.71 -10.70 5.26
CA GLY A 10 -8.77 -11.30 6.09
C GLY A 10 -8.93 -12.80 5.83
N SER A 11 -9.92 -13.41 6.48
CA SER A 11 -10.18 -14.86 6.42
C SER A 11 -11.24 -15.26 5.37
N GLU A 12 -12.17 -14.36 5.05
CA GLU A 12 -13.24 -14.59 4.08
C GLU A 12 -12.80 -14.24 2.65
N ASP A 13 -13.37 -14.93 1.66
CA ASP A 13 -13.13 -14.71 0.23
C ASP A 13 -11.65 -14.62 -0.16
N PHE A 14 -10.79 -15.36 0.56
CA PHE A 14 -9.33 -15.20 0.51
C PHE A 14 -8.79 -15.23 -0.93
N LEU A 15 -9.16 -16.25 -1.71
CA LEU A 15 -8.70 -16.39 -3.10
C LEU A 15 -9.16 -15.25 -4.00
N LEU A 16 -10.41 -14.80 -3.83
CA LEU A 16 -10.94 -13.65 -4.57
C LEU A 16 -10.17 -12.37 -4.22
N ARG A 17 -9.86 -12.16 -2.93
CA ARG A 17 -9.10 -10.99 -2.46
C ARG A 17 -7.65 -11.02 -2.93
N VAL A 18 -7.03 -12.20 -3.02
CA VAL A 18 -5.70 -12.37 -3.63
C VAL A 18 -5.74 -12.01 -5.11
N GLN A 19 -6.72 -12.53 -5.87
CA GLN A 19 -6.85 -12.20 -7.30
C GLN A 19 -7.04 -10.70 -7.51
N ARG A 20 -7.96 -10.08 -6.76
CA ARG A 20 -8.19 -8.63 -6.82
C ARG A 20 -6.93 -7.82 -6.48
N PHE A 21 -6.11 -8.30 -5.53
CA PHE A 21 -4.84 -7.66 -5.21
C PHE A 21 -3.84 -7.76 -6.38
N ILE A 22 -3.74 -8.92 -7.04
CA ILE A 22 -2.87 -9.09 -8.20
C ILE A 22 -3.26 -8.12 -9.31
N ASP A 23 -4.56 -8.00 -9.58
CA ASP A 23 -5.09 -7.10 -10.61
C ASP A 23 -4.82 -5.63 -10.27
N LEU A 24 -5.16 -5.20 -9.05
CA LEU A 24 -4.87 -3.85 -8.54
C LEU A 24 -3.38 -3.53 -8.60
N TYR A 25 -2.52 -4.46 -8.17
CA TYR A 25 -1.09 -4.20 -8.11
C TYR A 25 -0.51 -4.00 -9.51
N ARG A 26 -0.86 -4.85 -10.47
CA ARG A 26 -0.35 -4.78 -11.84
C ARG A 26 -0.85 -3.54 -12.59
N ASN A 27 -2.12 -3.19 -12.40
CA ASN A 27 -2.76 -2.13 -13.17
C ASN A 27 -2.47 -0.74 -12.59
N ASP A 28 -2.43 -0.62 -11.26
CA ASP A 28 -2.49 0.69 -10.61
C ASP A 28 -1.27 1.00 -9.74
N LEU A 29 -0.66 -0.02 -9.09
CA LEU A 29 0.37 0.21 -8.07
C LEU A 29 1.79 -0.08 -8.52
N GLN A 30 2.00 -0.90 -9.55
CA GLN A 30 3.31 -1.39 -9.96
C GLN A 30 4.31 -0.25 -10.22
N ALA A 31 3.87 0.81 -10.89
CA ALA A 31 4.72 1.95 -11.24
C ALA A 31 5.29 2.68 -10.01
N ARG A 32 4.60 2.60 -8.86
CA ARG A 32 4.97 3.27 -7.61
C ARG A 32 5.07 2.27 -6.45
N GLY A 33 5.33 1.00 -6.76
CA GLY A 33 5.25 -0.10 -5.80
C GLY A 33 6.17 0.09 -4.58
N ALA A 34 7.30 0.78 -4.76
CA ALA A 34 8.24 1.11 -3.69
C ALA A 34 7.69 2.15 -2.69
N GLU A 35 6.68 2.93 -3.08
CA GLU A 35 6.05 3.93 -2.23
C GLU A 35 4.88 3.36 -1.44
N VAL A 36 4.40 2.15 -1.77
CA VAL A 36 3.23 1.53 -1.14
C VAL A 36 3.64 0.83 0.16
N ALA A 37 3.16 1.35 1.28
CA ALA A 37 3.39 0.78 2.61
C ALA A 37 2.44 -0.39 2.91
N SER A 38 1.14 -0.23 2.60
CA SER A 38 0.16 -1.29 2.84
C SER A 38 -1.04 -1.26 1.92
N VAL A 39 -1.65 -2.42 1.70
CA VAL A 39 -2.92 -2.60 1.00
C VAL A 39 -3.88 -3.43 1.85
N ASP A 40 -5.10 -2.94 2.04
CA ASP A 40 -6.18 -3.65 2.73
C ASP A 40 -7.29 -4.05 1.75
N MET A 41 -7.45 -5.36 1.57
CA MET A 41 -8.39 -5.98 0.63
C MET A 41 -9.67 -6.47 1.31
N ARG A 42 -9.88 -6.16 2.60
CA ARG A 42 -11.02 -6.70 3.37
C ARG A 42 -12.37 -6.11 2.96
N TYR A 43 -12.39 -5.11 2.08
CA TYR A 43 -13.59 -4.47 1.58
C TYR A 43 -14.26 -5.28 0.46
N ALA A 44 -15.59 -5.34 0.50
CA ALA A 44 -16.41 -6.00 -0.52
C ALA A 44 -16.12 -5.46 -1.93
N SER A 45 -15.83 -4.17 -2.05
CA SER A 45 -15.35 -3.51 -3.27
C SER A 45 -14.21 -2.52 -2.95
N GLY A 46 -13.33 -2.28 -3.92
CA GLY A 46 -12.15 -1.44 -3.74
C GLY A 46 -11.10 -2.00 -2.76
N ALA A 47 -10.11 -1.16 -2.44
CA ALA A 47 -9.05 -1.45 -1.47
C ALA A 47 -8.59 -0.14 -0.82
N ALA A 48 -8.14 -0.21 0.43
CA ALA A 48 -7.44 0.92 1.06
C ALA A 48 -5.94 0.78 0.80
N VAL A 49 -5.29 1.85 0.37
CA VAL A 49 -3.85 1.89 0.08
C VAL A 49 -3.21 2.97 0.93
N THR A 50 -2.13 2.62 1.63
CA THR A 50 -1.32 3.55 2.39
C THR A 50 0.06 3.67 1.74
N PHE A 51 0.52 4.90 1.57
CA PHE A 51 1.85 5.20 1.05
C PHE A 51 2.81 5.56 2.18
N HIS A 52 4.10 5.29 1.98
CA HIS A 52 5.15 5.83 2.83
C HIS A 52 5.13 7.37 2.75
N GLU A 53 5.48 8.05 3.84
CA GLU A 53 5.71 9.48 3.77
C GLU A 53 6.84 9.76 2.77
N PRO A 54 6.65 10.74 1.85
CA PRO A 54 7.73 11.13 0.96
C PRO A 54 8.88 11.66 1.83
N ALA A 55 10.10 11.16 1.58
CA ALA A 55 11.32 11.50 2.33
C ALA A 55 11.59 13.02 2.44
N GLN A 56 10.94 13.82 1.60
CA GLN A 56 11.02 15.28 1.54
C GLN A 56 10.37 15.98 2.74
N VAL A 57 9.32 15.40 3.34
CA VAL A 57 8.57 16.06 4.43
C VAL A 57 9.33 15.99 5.76
N ALA A 58 10.11 14.93 5.97
CA ALA A 58 10.95 14.76 7.17
C ALA A 58 12.07 15.83 7.28
N ALA A 59 12.54 16.38 6.15
CA ALA A 59 13.59 17.39 6.15
C ALA A 59 13.07 18.80 6.53
N VAL A 60 11.81 19.12 6.25
CA VAL A 60 11.23 20.45 6.51
C VAL A 60 10.89 20.64 7.99
N GLU A 61 10.57 19.57 8.72
CA GLU A 61 10.35 19.62 10.17
C GLU A 61 11.67 19.76 10.95
N ALA A 62 12.75 19.17 10.45
CA ALA A 62 14.08 19.27 11.07
C ALA A 62 14.71 20.67 10.96
N ASP A 63 14.37 21.42 9.90
CA ASP A 63 14.93 22.77 9.65
C ASP A 63 14.15 23.90 10.35
N ARG A 64 12.87 23.66 10.72
CA ARG A 64 12.03 24.68 11.38
C ARG A 64 12.16 24.70 12.92
N GLY A 65 12.99 23.82 13.48
CA GLY A 65 13.19 23.64 14.92
C GLY A 65 14.59 23.95 15.43
N GLN A 66 15.44 24.64 14.64
CA GLN A 66 16.81 24.99 15.02
C GLN A 66 17.00 26.50 15.19
#